data_AF-A0A847CK33-F1
#
_entry.id   AF-A0A847CK33-F1
#
_cell.length_a   1.000
_cell.length_b   1.000
_cell.length_c   1.000
_cell.angle_alpha   90.00
_cell.angle_beta   90.00
_cell.angle_gamma   90.00
#
_symmetry.space_group_name_H-M   'P 1'
#
loop_
_entity.id
_entity.type
_entity.pdbx_description
1 polymer ?
#
loop_
_entity_poly.entity_id
_entity_poly.type
_entity_poly.pdbx_seq_one_letter_code
_entity_poly.pdbx_strand_id
1 'polypeptide(L)' 'MDKFVDILQDKLAPIAAKLSENRYLAAIRDGFLGVMSLLILGSMFLLFAALPIPGYADLMAGIF' A
#
# COMPACT_ATOMS: atom_id res chain seq x y z
N MET A 1 5.77 -22.86 -21.37
CA MET A 1 5.44 -21.61 -20.66
C MET A 1 6.69 -20.97 -20.07
N ASP A 2 7.60 -21.77 -19.50
CA ASP A 2 8.76 -21.26 -18.74
C ASP A 2 9.73 -20.44 -19.59
N LYS A 3 10.09 -20.90 -20.80
CA LYS A 3 10.96 -20.12 -21.71
C LYS A 3 10.47 -18.71 -22.04
N PHE A 4 9.17 -18.46 -22.05
CA PHE A 4 8.64 -17.12 -22.33
C PHE A 4 8.76 -16.22 -21.09
N VAL A 5 8.51 -16.78 -19.91
CA VAL A 5 8.71 -16.10 -18.62
C VAL A 5 10.20 -15.84 -18.39
N ASP A 6 11.07 -16.77 -18.73
CA ASP A 6 12.53 -16.64 -18.62
C ASP A 6 13.05 -15.47 -19.49
N ILE A 7 12.62 -15.38 -20.75
CA ILE A 7 13.00 -14.28 -21.66
C ILE A 7 12.46 -12.93 -21.16
N LEU A 8 11.26 -12.91 -20.60
CA LEU A 8 10.70 -11.71 -19.97
C LEU A 8 11.51 -11.33 -18.74
N GLN A 9 11.83 -12.28 -17.86
CA GLN A 9 12.63 -12.04 -16.67
C GLN A 9 14.03 -11.51 -17.03
N ASP A 10 14.70 -12.10 -18.01
CA ASP A 10 16.02 -11.68 -18.47
C ASP A 10 16.03 -10.24 -19.00
N LYS A 11 14.91 -9.77 -19.57
CA LYS A 11 14.77 -8.39 -20.06
C LYS A 11 14.22 -7.42 -19.03
N LEU A 12 13.25 -7.82 -18.19
CA LEU A 12 12.64 -6.97 -17.18
C LEU A 12 13.50 -6.81 -15.94
N ALA A 13 14.24 -7.85 -15.52
CA ALA A 13 15.13 -7.77 -14.36
C ALA A 13 16.16 -6.64 -14.45
N PRO A 14 16.92 -6.45 -15.56
CA PRO A 14 17.85 -5.34 -15.66
C PRO A 14 17.16 -3.97 -15.76
N ILE A 15 15.92 -3.91 -16.26
CA ILE A 15 15.13 -2.67 -16.30
C ILE A 15 14.65 -2.31 -14.90
N ALA A 16 14.14 -3.28 -14.15
CA ALA A 16 13.71 -3.13 -12.77
C ALA A 16 14.88 -2.73 -11.85
N ALA A 17 16.07 -3.32 -12.05
CA ALA A 17 17.28 -2.95 -11.33
C ALA A 17 17.63 -1.46 -11.55
N LYS A 18 17.68 -1.00 -12.81
CA LYS A 18 17.95 0.41 -13.13
C LYS A 18 16.88 1.37 -12.59
N LEU A 19 15.62 0.95 -12.59
CA LEU A 19 14.52 1.74 -12.05
C LEU A 19 14.61 1.86 -10.53
N SER A 20 14.97 0.76 -9.85
CA SER A 20 15.16 0.72 -8.40
C SER A 20 16.39 1.51 -7.93
N GLU A 21 17.46 1.53 -8.72
CA GLU A 21 18.69 2.30 -8.40
C GLU A 21 18.55 3.81 -8.66
N ASN A 22 17.45 4.23 -9.29
CA ASN A 22 17.24 5.64 -9.57
C ASN A 22 16.92 6.43 -8.29
N ARG A 23 17.80 7.39 -7.95
CA ARG A 23 17.66 8.25 -6.76
C ARG A 23 16.31 8.98 -6.65
N TYR A 24 15.69 9.36 -7.76
CA TYR A 24 14.43 10.09 -7.76
C TYR A 24 13.27 9.18 -7.34
N LEU A 25 13.27 7.95 -7.84
CA LEU A 25 12.26 6.95 -7.48
C LEU A 25 12.49 6.41 -6.06
N ALA A 26 13.75 6.25 -5.66
CA ALA A 26 14.11 5.92 -4.29
C ALA A 26 13.61 7.00 -3.31
N ALA A 27 13.85 8.28 -3.60
CA ALA A 27 13.36 9.37 -2.76
C ALA A 27 11.82 9.40 -2.63
N ILE A 28 11.09 9.11 -3.72
CA ILE A 28 9.62 9.00 -3.68
C ILE A 28 9.19 7.81 -2.82
N ARG A 29 9.82 6.65 -3.00
CA ARG A 29 9.55 5.45 -2.20
C ARG A 29 9.76 5.73 -0.72
N ASP A 30 10.89 6.35 -0.36
CA ASP A 30 11.23 6.63 1.03
C ASP A 30 10.26 7.66 1.64
N GLY A 31 9.84 8.66 0.87
CA GLY A 31 8.77 9.57 1.26
C GLY A 31 7.45 8.85 1.51
N PHE A 32 7.09 7.89 0.66
CA PHE A 32 5.91 7.05 0.82
C PHE A 32 5.98 6.17 2.06
N LEU A 33 7.14 5.57 2.34
CA LEU A 33 7.37 4.77 3.55
C LEU A 33 7.19 5.61 4.81
N GLY A 34 7.57 6.89 4.79
CA GLY A 34 7.31 7.82 5.89
C GLY A 34 5.81 8.03 6.15
N VAL A 35 5.01 8.25 5.10
CA VAL A 35 3.57 8.51 5.19
C VAL A 35 2.76 7.23 5.46
N MET A 36 3.32 6.05 5.17
CA MET A 36 2.65 4.76 5.36
C MET A 36 2.16 4.55 6.80
N SER A 37 2.92 5.01 7.80
CA SER A 37 2.50 4.93 9.21
C SER A 37 1.24 5.76 9.50
N LEU A 38 1.17 6.98 8.95
CA LEU A 38 -0.01 7.85 9.03
C LEU A 38 -1.21 7.24 8.32
N LEU A 39 -1.01 6.59 7.16
CA LEU A 39 -2.06 5.88 6.45
C LEU A 39 -2.62 4.71 7.27
N ILE A 40 -1.75 3.91 7.90
CA ILE A 40 -2.18 2.82 8.78
C ILE A 40 -3.02 3.39 9.92
N LEU A 41 -2.55 4.43 10.60
CA LEU A 41 -3.30 5.07 11.68
C LEU A 41 -4.67 5.59 11.20
N GLY A 42 -4.71 6.34 10.09
CA GLY A 42 -5.95 6.83 9.51
C GLY A 42 -6.91 5.70 9.13
N SER A 43 -6.40 4.61 8.55
CA SER A 43 -7.20 3.43 8.21
C SER A 43 -7.77 2.73 9.44
N MET A 44 -7.06 2.72 10.58
CA MET A 44 -7.60 2.17 11.82
C MET A 44 -8.78 3.00 12.33
N PHE A 45 -8.66 4.32 12.35
CA PHE A 45 -9.77 5.19 12.73
C PHE A 45 -10.97 5.02 11.79
N LEU A 46 -10.73 4.87 10.50
CA LEU A 46 -11.77 4.62 9.50
C LEU A 46 -12.47 3.28 9.78
N LEU A 47 -11.71 2.24 10.10
CA LEU A 47 -12.25 0.93 10.47
C LEU A 47 -13.08 1.01 11.77
N PHE A 48 -12.64 1.80 12.75
CA PHE A 48 -13.44 2.09 13.94
C PHE A 48 -14.71 2.88 13.61
N ALA A 49 -14.68 3.86 12.71
CA ALA A 49 -15.87 4.62 12.35
C ALA A 49 -16.89 3.79 11.56
N ALA A 50 -16.42 2.92 10.66
CA ALA A 50 -17.24 2.17 9.71
C ALA A 50 -17.21 0.66 9.98
N LEU A 51 -17.26 0.28 11.26
CA LEU A 51 -17.14 -1.12 11.67
C LEU A 51 -18.43 -1.87 11.29
N PRO A 52 -18.38 -2.89 10.40
CA PRO A 52 -19.58 -3.52 9.83
C PRO A 52 -20.15 -4.60 10.78
N ILE A 53 -20.36 -4.24 12.04
CA ILE A 53 -21.02 -5.10 13.03
C ILE A 53 -22.49 -4.70 13.14
N PRO A 54 -23.44 -5.66 13.09
CA PRO A 54 -24.86 -5.38 13.29
C PRO A 54 -25.09 -4.65 14.63
N GLY A 55 -25.76 -3.49 14.60
CA GLY A 55 -26.05 -2.67 15.79
C GLY A 55 -24.94 -1.69 16.21
N TYR A 56 -23.78 -1.70 15.56
CA TYR A 56 -22.69 -0.77 15.86
C TYR A 56 -23.00 0.67 15.43
N ALA A 57 -23.61 0.84 14.25
CA ALA A 57 -24.03 2.15 13.76
C ALA A 57 -25.09 2.79 14.67
N ASP A 58 -26.06 2.00 15.12
CA ASP A 58 -27.13 2.46 16.02
C ASP A 58 -26.60 2.79 17.42
N LEU A 59 -25.64 2.00 17.93
CA LEU A 59 -24.93 2.31 19.17
C LEU A 59 -24.18 3.63 19.06
N MET A 60 -23.42 3.85 17.97
CA MET A 60 -22.67 5.08 17.77
C MET A 60 -23.58 6.30 17.61
N ALA A 61 -24.71 6.17 16.91
CA ALA A 61 -25.73 7.23 16.77
C ALA A 61 -26.48 7.55 18.08
N GLY A 62 -26.45 6.65 19.07
CA GLY A 62 -27.02 6.88 20.40
C GLY A 62 -26.05 7.50 21.41
N ILE A 63 -24.74 7.42 21.15
CA ILE A 63 -23.67 7.90 22.06
C ILE A 63 -23.10 9.26 21.61
N PHE A 64 -23.03 9.49 20.29
CA PHE A 64 -22.60 10.76 19.67
C PHE A 64 -23.77 11.50 19.05
#